data_AF-Q2HZZ0-F1
#
_entry.id   AF-Q2HZZ0-F1
#
_cell.length_a   1.000
_cell.length_b   1.000
_cell.length_c   1.000
_cell.angle_alpha   90.00
_cell.angle_beta   90.00
_cell.angle_gamma   90.00
#
_symmetry.space_group_name_H-M   'P 1'
#
loop_
_entity.id
_entity.type
_entity.pdbx_description
1 polymer ?
#
loop_
_entity_poly.entity_id
_entity_poly.type
_entity_poly.pdbx_seq_one_letter_code
_entity_poly.pdbx_strand_id
1 'polypeptide(L)' 'KYRSQHLDNFSNQIGKHYKKVMYTQYEDESFTKHTVNPNTKEDGILGPIIRAQVRDTLK' A
#
# COMPACT_ATOMS: atom_id res chain seq x y z
N LYS A 1 7.05 18.51 20.52
CA LYS A 1 8.39 18.40 19.89
C LYS A 1 8.40 17.40 18.72
N TYR A 2 8.08 16.11 18.91
CA TYR A 2 8.02 15.13 17.81
C TYR A 2 7.06 15.51 16.66
N ARG A 3 5.79 15.84 16.98
CA ARG A 3 4.78 16.19 15.95
C ARG A 3 5.21 17.37 15.07
N SER A 4 5.65 18.45 15.72
CA SER A 4 6.15 19.65 15.05
C SER A 4 7.45 19.44 14.25
N GLN A 5 8.13 18.32 14.43
CA GLN A 5 9.35 18.01 13.67
C GLN A 5 9.11 17.02 12.52
N HIS A 6 8.05 16.19 12.59
CA HIS A 6 7.88 15.07 11.66
C HIS A 6 6.52 15.00 10.99
N LEU A 7 5.46 15.55 11.59
CA LEU A 7 4.09 15.33 11.13
C LEU A 7 3.40 16.60 10.64
N ASP A 8 3.78 17.74 11.21
CA ASP A 8 3.16 19.03 10.92
C ASP A 8 3.72 19.62 9.61
N ASN A 9 2.87 20.30 8.84
CA ASN A 9 3.25 20.96 7.61
C ASN A 9 3.77 22.37 7.90
N PHE A 10 4.96 22.71 7.39
CA PHE A 10 5.54 24.05 7.46
C PHE A 10 6.05 24.47 6.07
N SER A 11 6.42 25.73 5.90
CA SER A 11 6.88 26.26 4.61
C SER A 11 8.04 25.47 3.98
N ASN A 12 8.83 24.79 4.79
CA ASN A 12 9.96 23.95 4.38
C ASN A 12 9.82 22.45 4.77
N GLN A 13 8.66 22.01 5.25
CA GLN A 13 8.42 20.63 5.67
C GLN A 13 7.13 20.08 5.06
N ILE A 14 7.25 18.95 4.37
CA ILE A 14 6.14 18.25 3.68
C ILE A 14 5.13 17.64 4.68
N GLY A 15 5.50 17.52 5.96
CA GLY A 15 4.68 16.90 7.01
C GLY A 15 4.46 15.41 6.78
N LYS A 16 3.33 14.87 7.22
CA LYS A 16 3.09 13.41 7.25
C LYS A 16 2.59 12.76 5.94
N HIS A 17 2.23 13.54 4.92
CA HIS A 17 1.63 13.01 3.70
C HIS A 17 2.63 13.03 2.54
N TYR A 18 2.94 11.85 2.02
CA TYR A 18 3.91 11.69 0.94
C TYR A 18 3.29 10.93 -0.22
N LYS A 19 3.64 11.33 -1.44
CA LYS A 19 3.33 10.54 -2.63
C LYS A 19 4.14 9.25 -2.61
N LYS A 20 3.47 8.11 -2.69
CA LYS A 20 4.07 6.78 -2.73
C LYS A 20 3.50 5.98 -3.88
N VAL A 21 4.25 4.99 -4.35
CA VAL A 21 3.75 3.93 -5.22
C VAL A 21 3.42 2.71 -4.36
N MET A 22 2.32 2.03 -4.66
CA MET A 22 1.82 0.89 -3.88
C MET A 22 1.45 -0.24 -4.83
N TYR A 23 1.76 -1.47 -4.43
CA TYR A 23 1.24 -2.67 -5.10
C TYR A 23 -0.21 -2.89 -4.69
N THR A 24 -1.08 -3.13 -5.66
CA THR A 24 -2.51 -3.37 -5.41
C THR A 24 -2.98 -4.56 -6.24
N GLN A 25 -3.96 -5.29 -5.71
CA GLN A 25 -4.52 -6.45 -6.39
C GLN A 25 -5.64 -6.02 -7.33
N TYR A 26 -5.57 -6.51 -8.56
CA TYR A 26 -6.60 -6.34 -9.58
C TYR A 26 -7.32 -7.67 -9.83
N GLU A 27 -8.55 -7.56 -10.31
CA GLU A 27 -9.36 -8.74 -10.62
C GLU A 27 -8.87 -9.48 -11.87
N ASP A 28 -8.27 -8.75 -12.81
CA ASP A 28 -7.79 -9.29 -14.08
C ASP A 28 -6.62 -8.47 -14.66
N GLU A 29 -6.14 -8.91 -15.82
CA GLU A 29 -5.03 -8.32 -16.57
C GLU A 29 -5.32 -6.94 -17.18
N SER A 30 -6.57 -6.46 -17.12
CA SER A 30 -6.92 -5.13 -17.64
C SER A 30 -6.50 -4.00 -16.70
N PHE A 31 -6.22 -4.31 -15.43
CA PHE A 31 -5.88 -3.35 -14.38
C PHE A 31 -6.95 -2.26 -14.18
N THR A 32 -8.22 -2.56 -14.49
CA THR A 32 -9.32 -1.58 -14.38
C THR A 32 -10.06 -1.66 -13.06
N LYS A 33 -10.22 -2.87 -12.50
CA LYS A 33 -11.00 -3.11 -11.28
C LYS A 33 -10.15 -3.71 -10.17
N HIS A 34 -10.14 -3.02 -9.03
CA HIS A 34 -9.42 -3.43 -7.83
C HIS A 34 -10.21 -4.50 -7.08
N THR A 35 -9.51 -5.50 -6.54
CA THR A 35 -10.12 -6.49 -5.66
C THR A 35 -10.37 -5.90 -4.27
N VAL A 36 -11.56 -6.15 -3.69
CA VAL A 36 -11.89 -5.73 -2.33
C VAL A 36 -11.24 -6.68 -1.33
N ASN A 37 -10.15 -6.24 -0.69
CA ASN A 37 -9.53 -6.98 0.42
C ASN A 37 -10.11 -6.48 1.78
N PRO A 38 -10.86 -7.30 2.53
CA PRO A 38 -11.41 -6.92 3.83
C PRO A 38 -10.33 -6.56 4.87
N ASN A 39 -9.10 -7.06 4.71
CA ASN A 39 -7.98 -6.83 5.63
C ASN A 39 -7.14 -5.59 5.30
N THR A 40 -7.53 -4.80 4.28
CA THR A 40 -6.78 -3.60 3.86
C THR A 40 -6.47 -2.61 4.98
N LYS A 41 -7.33 -2.53 6.01
CA LYS A 41 -7.10 -1.65 7.17
C LYS A 41 -5.92 -2.09 8.05
N GLU A 42 -5.64 -3.38 8.11
CA GLU A 42 -4.57 -3.95 8.94
C GLU A 42 -3.23 -3.93 8.20
N ASP A 43 -3.25 -4.24 6.89
CA ASP A 43 -2.06 -4.31 6.03
C ASP A 43 -1.42 -2.92 5.76
N GLY A 44 -2.21 -1.84 5.86
CA GLY A 44 -1.74 -0.48 5.70
C GLY A 44 -1.20 -0.19 4.30
N ILE A 45 0.12 0.02 4.17
CA ILE A 45 0.78 0.32 2.88
C ILE A 45 1.36 -0.92 2.18
N LEU A 46 1.24 -2.09 2.79
CA LEU A 46 1.78 -3.33 2.25
C LEU A 46 0.99 -3.77 1.01
N GLY A 47 1.67 -4.42 0.07
CA GLY A 47 1.04 -5.00 -1.10
C GLY A 47 0.21 -6.24 -0.77
N PRO A 48 -0.50 -6.81 -1.76
CA PRO A 48 -1.30 -8.00 -1.55
C PRO A 48 -0.44 -9.22 -1.19
N ILE A 49 -1.00 -10.10 -0.37
CA ILE A 49 -0.32 -11.33 0.04
C ILE A 49 -0.49 -12.38 -1.06
N ILE A 50 0.62 -12.80 -1.65
CA ILE A 50 0.66 -13.91 -2.61
C ILE A 50 1.03 -15.19 -1.85
N ARG A 51 0.19 -16.22 -1.91
CA ARG A 51 0.39 -17.51 -1.23
C ARG A 51 0.54 -18.64 -2.24
N ALA A 52 1.41 -19.59 -1.95
CA ALA A 52 1.66 -20.77 -2.76
C ALA A 52 2.08 -21.96 -1.87
N GLN A 53 1.90 -23.17 -2.38
CA GLN A 53 2.37 -24.41 -1.78
C GLN A 53 3.69 -24.88 -2.43
N VAL A 54 4.35 -25.83 -1.77
CA VAL A 54 5.58 -26.43 -2.28
C VAL A 54 5.28 -27.15 -3.61
N ARG A 55 6.03 -26.79 -4.66
CA ARG A 55 5.87 -27.20 -6.07
C ARG A 55 4.80 -26.44 -6.88
N ASP A 56 4.18 -25.41 -6.35
CA ASP A 56 3.37 -24.49 -7.16
C ASP A 56 4.26 -23.61 -8.05
N THR A 57 3.74 -23.25 -9.22
CA THR A 57 4.34 -22.22 -10.09
C THR A 57 3.37 -21.06 -10.21
N LEU A 58 3.77 -19.90 -9.70
CA LEU A 58 3.05 -18.64 -9.83
C LEU A 58 3.43 -17.95 -11.14
N LYS A 59 2.48 -17.24 -11.74
CA LYS A 59 2.69 -16.39 -12.93
C LYS A 59 2.14 -15.01 -12.67
#